data_AF-A0A8J2ZIX1-F1
#
_entry.id   AF-A0A8J2ZIX1-F1
#
_cell.length_a   1.000
_cell.length_b   1.000
_cell.length_c   1.000
_cell.angle_alpha   90.00
_cell.angle_beta   90.00
_cell.angle_gamma   90.00
#
_symmetry.space_group_name_H-M   'P 1'
#
loop_
_entity.id
_entity.type
_entity.pdbx_description
1 polymer ?
#
loop_
_entity_poly.entity_id
_entity_poly.type
_entity_poly.pdbx_seq_one_letter_code
_entity_poly.pdbx_strand_id
1 'polypeptide(L)' 'MAKLTINNLPDELHDRLRAQARSNKRSLEDEVRSILTQSAIASSDGGFGVRIRKRYGAYLGNDLSVERDQTTGPSGVFD' A
#
# COMPACT_ATOMS: atom_id res chain seq x y z
N MET A 1 -9.90 11.56 7.16
CA MET A 1 -10.13 10.12 6.85
C MET A 1 -11.03 10.05 5.64
N ALA A 2 -10.72 9.19 4.68
CA ALA A 2 -11.59 8.99 3.53
C ALA A 2 -12.84 8.20 3.95
N LYS A 3 -14.00 8.56 3.40
CA LYS A 3 -15.26 7.82 3.58
C LYS A 3 -15.64 7.20 2.24
N LEU A 4 -15.90 5.90 2.25
CA LEU A 4 -16.39 5.15 1.09
C LEU A 4 -17.82 4.69 1.37
N THR A 5 -18.72 4.92 0.41
CA THR A 5 -20.09 4.40 0.44
C THR A 5 -20.26 3.43 -0.71
N ILE A 6 -20.73 2.21 -0.43
CA ILE A 6 -21.03 1.20 -1.44
C ILE A 6 -22.55 1.07 -1.49
N ASN A 7 -23.13 1.38 -2.65
CA ASN A 7 -24.57 1.26 -2.90
C ASN A 7 -24.86 -0.06 -3.60
N ASN A 8 -26.07 -0.59 -3.41
CA ASN A 8 -26.56 -1.79 -4.09
C ASN A 8 -25.66 -3.03 -3.87
N LEU A 9 -25.16 -3.21 -2.64
CA LEU A 9 -24.40 -4.39 -2.24
C LEU A 9 -25.36 -5.59 -2.17
N PRO A 10 -25.07 -6.72 -2.84
CA PRO A 10 -25.90 -7.91 -2.74
C PRO A 10 -26.07 -8.37 -1.29
N ASP A 11 -27.30 -8.70 -0.88
CA ASP A 11 -27.61 -9.08 0.50
C ASP A 11 -26.78 -10.29 0.96
N GLU A 12 -26.61 -11.29 0.09
CA GLU A 12 -25.77 -12.46 0.35
C GLU A 12 -24.32 -12.07 0.71
N LEU A 13 -23.77 -11.07 0.02
CA LEU A 13 -22.42 -10.58 0.28
C LEU A 13 -22.35 -9.83 1.61
N HIS A 14 -23.35 -8.99 1.89
CA HIS A 14 -23.44 -8.28 3.17
C HIS A 14 -23.54 -9.26 4.36
N ASP A 15 -24.33 -10.31 4.24
CA ASP A 15 -24.49 -11.32 5.28
C ASP A 15 -23.22 -12.14 5.51
N ARG A 16 -22.51 -12.50 4.43
CA ARG A 16 -21.19 -13.15 4.53
C ARG A 16 -20.17 -12.26 5.23
N LEU A 17 -20.10 -10.97 4.87
CA LEU A 17 -19.19 -10.02 5.52
C LEU A 17 -19.51 -9.87 7.02
N ARG A 18 -20.79 -9.84 7.37
CA ARG A 18 -21.23 -9.79 8.77
C ARG A 18 -20.86 -11.06 9.54
N ALA A 19 -21.06 -12.23 8.95
CA ALA A 19 -20.66 -13.51 9.57
C ALA A 19 -19.14 -13.57 9.79
N GLN A 20 -18.36 -13.13 8.79
CA GLN A 20 -16.90 -13.06 8.87
C GLN A 20 -16.43 -12.10 9.96
N ALA A 21 -17.02 -10.90 10.05
CA ALA A 21 -16.70 -9.92 11.10
C ALA A 21 -16.96 -10.47 12.51
N ARG A 22 -18.08 -11.19 12.71
CA ARG A 22 -18.38 -11.87 13.98
C ARG A 22 -17.35 -12.95 14.31
N SER A 23 -16.97 -13.77 13.34
CA SER A 23 -15.92 -14.78 13.49
C SER A 23 -14.59 -14.16 13.91
N ASN A 24 -14.24 -13.02 13.31
CA ASN A 24 -12.99 -12.31 13.56
C ASN A 24 -13.05 -11.37 14.78
N LYS A 25 -14.19 -11.31 15.49
CA LYS A 25 -14.43 -10.42 16.64
C LYS A 25 -14.17 -8.94 16.32
N ARG A 26 -14.59 -8.51 15.14
CA ARG A 26 -14.42 -7.15 14.62
C ARG A 26 -15.77 -6.52 14.28
N SER A 27 -15.80 -5.20 14.18
CA SER A 27 -16.92 -4.52 13.54
C SER A 27 -16.95 -4.84 12.04
N LEU A 28 -18.12 -4.69 11.41
CA LEU A 28 -18.25 -4.87 9.96
C LEU A 28 -17.34 -3.91 9.19
N GLU A 29 -17.25 -2.66 9.64
CA GLU A 29 -16.37 -1.65 9.05
C GLU A 29 -14.90 -2.06 9.15
N ASP A 30 -14.45 -2.52 10.32
CA ASP A 30 -13.06 -2.95 10.52
C ASP A 30 -12.73 -4.18 9.66
N GLU A 31 -13.67 -5.11 9.50
CA GLU A 31 -13.50 -6.27 8.65
C GLU A 31 -13.38 -5.88 7.17
N VAL A 32 -14.29 -5.02 6.67
CA VAL A 32 -14.23 -4.51 5.29
C VAL A 32 -12.95 -3.73 5.06
N ARG A 33 -12.54 -2.88 6.01
CA ARG A 33 -11.26 -2.15 5.92
C ARG A 33 -10.07 -3.11 5.87
N SER A 34 -10.09 -4.18 6.67
CA SER A 34 -9.02 -5.19 6.67
C SER A 34 -8.94 -5.94 5.35
N ILE A 35 -10.08 -6.31 4.77
CA ILE A 35 -10.14 -6.96 3.44
C ILE A 35 -9.59 -6.04 2.37
N LEU A 36 -10.04 -4.78 2.32
CA LEU A 36 -9.57 -3.79 1.35
C LEU A 36 -8.07 -3.50 1.51
N THR A 37 -7.59 -3.42 2.74
CA THR A 37 -6.16 -3.24 3.05
C THR A 37 -5.35 -4.42 2.53
N GLN A 38 -5.79 -5.65 2.79
CA GLN A 38 -5.11 -6.84 2.30
C GLN A 38 -5.17 -6.92 0.77
N SER A 39 -6.32 -6.68 0.15
CA SER A 39 -6.45 -6.75 -1.31
C SER A 39 -5.67 -5.66 -2.04
N ALA A 40 -5.63 -4.43 -1.51
CA ALA A 40 -4.93 -3.32 -2.15
C ALA A 40 -3.43 -3.29 -1.83
N ILE A 41 -3.06 -3.56 -0.58
CA ILE A 41 -1.66 -3.44 -0.11
C ILE A 41 -0.89 -4.75 -0.27
N ALA A 42 -1.50 -5.92 0.00
CA ALA A 42 -0.78 -7.20 -0.20
C ALA A 42 -0.55 -7.51 -1.69
N SER A 43 -1.37 -6.97 -2.59
CA SER A 43 -1.10 -6.98 -4.05
C SER A 43 0.11 -6.11 -4.44
N SER A 44 0.54 -5.22 -3.55
CA SER A 44 1.80 -4.47 -3.67
C SER A 44 2.91 -5.27 -2.96
N ASP A 45 3.18 -6.50 -3.41
CA ASP A 45 4.27 -7.31 -2.86
C ASP A 45 5.60 -6.53 -2.97
N GLY A 46 6.04 -6.02 -1.82
CA GLY A 46 7.18 -5.17 -1.65
C GLY A 46 6.98 -3.75 -2.19
N GLY A 47 6.81 -2.78 -1.28
CA GLY A 47 7.00 -1.37 -1.60
C GLY A 47 8.35 -1.12 -2.32
N PHE A 48 8.51 0.04 -2.95
CA PHE A 48 9.68 0.34 -3.80
C PHE A 48 11.04 -0.02 -3.14
N GLY A 49 11.21 0.30 -1.85
CA GLY A 49 12.43 -0.06 -1.09
C GLY A 49 12.64 -1.57 -0.92
N VAL A 50 11.56 -2.35 -0.76
CA VAL A 50 11.64 -3.83 -0.70
C VAL A 50 12.05 -4.39 -2.06
N ARG A 51 11.56 -3.80 -3.16
CA ARG A 51 11.95 -4.19 -4.52
C ARG A 51 13.41 -3.86 -4.81
N ILE A 52 13.89 -2.68 -4.39
CA ILE A 52 15.32 -2.31 -4.46
C ILE A 52 16.14 -3.34 -3.67
N ARG A 53 15.77 -3.59 -2.41
CA ARG A 53 16.51 -4.52 -1.56
C ARG A 53 16.51 -5.95 -2.09
N LYS A 54 15.39 -6.43 -2.64
CA LYS A 54 15.29 -7.76 -3.27
C LYS A 54 16.19 -7.86 -4.50
N ARG A 55 16.31 -6.79 -5.30
CA ARG A 55 17.10 -6.78 -6.53
C ARG A 55 18.59 -6.53 -6.30
N TYR A 56 18.93 -5.65 -5.38
CA TYR A 56 20.29 -5.12 -5.20
C TYR A 56 20.90 -5.44 -3.83
N GLY A 57 20.16 -6.06 -2.92
CA GLY A 57 20.62 -6.31 -1.54
C GLY A 57 21.86 -7.20 -1.42
N ALA A 58 22.15 -8.02 -2.43
CA ALA A 58 23.36 -8.83 -2.50
C ALA A 58 24.60 -8.02 -2.93
N TYR A 59 24.42 -6.81 -3.46
CA TYR A 59 25.47 -5.92 -3.98
C TYR A 59 25.67 -4.70 -3.07
N LEU A 60 25.28 -4.77 -1.81
CA LEU A 60 25.45 -3.67 -0.86
C LEU A 60 26.92 -3.54 -0.46
N GLY A 61 27.62 -2.58 -1.05
CA GLY A 61 28.96 -2.12 -0.70
C GLY A 61 29.00 -0.59 -0.51
N ASN A 62 30.18 -0.02 -0.27
CA ASN A 62 30.39 1.43 -0.13
C ASN A 62 30.48 2.18 -1.48
N ASP A 63 29.94 1.60 -2.56
CA ASP A 63 30.10 2.06 -3.96
C ASP A 63 29.42 3.39 -4.30
N LEU A 64 28.71 3.99 -3.34
CA LEU A 64 28.00 5.27 -3.51
C LEU A 64 28.74 6.47 -2.92
N SER A 65 30.06 6.39 -2.75
CA SER A 65 30.88 7.53 -2.34
C SER A 65 31.08 8.59 -3.45
N VAL A 66 30.08 8.78 -4.31
CA VAL A 66 30.10 9.83 -5.33
C VAL A 66 29.77 11.15 -4.65
N GLU A 67 30.62 12.14 -4.88
CA GLU A 67 30.38 13.49 -4.38
C GLU A 67 29.19 14.08 -5.14
N ARG A 68 28.19 14.53 -4.40
CA ARG A 68 27.00 15.15 -5.00
C ARG A 68 27.39 16.52 -5.52
N ASP A 69 27.25 16.72 -6.83
CA ASP A 69 27.35 18.05 -7.44
C ASP A 69 26.35 19.02 -6.76
N GLN A 70 26.90 20.07 -6.16
CA GLN A 70 26.15 21.12 -5.46
C GLN A 70 25.83 22.32 -6.37
N THR A 71 26.18 22.23 -7.66
CA THR A 71 25.84 23.27 -8.63
C THR A 71 24.31 23.41 -8.70
N THR A 72 23.80 24.57 -8.31
CA THR A 72 22.37 24.86 -8.40
C THR A 72 21.93 24.80 -9.86
N GLY A 73 21.15 23.77 -10.21
CA GLY A 73 20.54 23.67 -11.53
C GLY A 73 19.51 24.77 -11.76
N PRO A 74 19.21 25.11 -13.04
CA PRO A 74 18.15 26.06 -13.34
C PRO A 74 16.82 25.55 -12.78
N SER A 75 16.00 26.45 -12.24
CA SER A 75 14.64 26.10 -11.82
C SER A 75 13.90 25.43 -12.97
N GLY A 76 13.46 24.19 -12.76
CA GLY A 76 12.61 23.51 -13.72
C GLY A 76 11.29 24.27 -13.84
N VAL A 77 11.09 24.93 -14.97
CA VAL A 77 9.76 25.40 -15.37
C VAL A 77 9.02 24.15 -15.83
N PHE A 78 8.10 23.66 -15.02
CA PHE A 78 7.17 22.60 -15.41
C PHE A 78 5.94 23.31 -15.99
N ASP A 79 5.70 23.13 -17.29
CA ASP A 79 4.46 23.51 -17.98
C ASP A 79 3.29 22.60 -17.55
#